data_AF-A0A2V8EGV3-F1
#
_entry.id   AF-A0A2V8EGV3-F1
#
_cell.length_a   1.000
_cell.length_b   1.000
_cell.length_c   1.000
_cell.angle_alpha   90.00
_cell.angle_beta   90.00
_cell.angle_gamma   90.00
#
_symmetry.space_group_name_H-M   'P 1'
#
loop_
_entity.id
_entity.type
_entity.pdbx_description
1 polymer ?
#
loop_
_entity_poly.entity_id
_entity_poly.type
_entity_poly.pdbx_seq_one_letter_code
_entity_poly.pdbx_strand_id
1 'polypeptide(L)'
;MTCGEARVMAMGLADGETSGVSREEVERHLAECSACREELVTLAAIDRIWGSFTRRRPDVDLWAGVERRLASRWRRWLTALGIVLVSFRCIELFPDWELGLWTELVPLAAVVGAFIILRLNPFQISTDLQLSQEEQ
;
A
#
# COMPACT_ATOMS: atom_id res chain seq x y z
N MET A 1 13.74 0.39 -30.81
CA MET A 1 14.06 0.50 -29.37
C MET A 1 15.18 1.50 -29.18
N THR A 2 14.95 2.46 -28.30
CA THR A 2 15.96 3.43 -27.87
C THR A 2 16.87 2.82 -26.81
N CYS A 3 18.06 3.39 -26.58
CA CYS A 3 18.96 2.91 -25.51
C CYS A 3 18.31 2.97 -24.12
N GLY A 4 17.47 3.99 -23.87
CA GLY A 4 16.74 4.14 -22.62
C GLY A 4 15.74 2.99 -22.39
N GLU A 5 14.96 2.65 -23.42
CA GLU A 5 14.05 1.50 -23.39
C GLU A 5 14.82 0.19 -23.20
N ALA A 6 15.90 -0.02 -23.95
CA ALA A 6 16.73 -1.23 -23.84
C ALA A 6 17.25 -1.45 -22.43
N ARG A 7 17.71 -0.38 -21.79
CA ARG A 7 18.27 -0.43 -20.42
C ARG A 7 17.20 -0.80 -19.39
N VAL A 8 16.05 -0.12 -19.42
CA VAL A 8 14.95 -0.40 -18.49
C VAL A 8 14.50 -1.84 -18.63
N MET A 9 14.31 -2.32 -19.87
CA MET A 9 13.86 -3.68 -20.13
C MET A 9 14.92 -4.73 -19.74
N ALA A 10 16.20 -4.47 -20.00
CA ALA A 10 17.27 -5.38 -19.62
C ALA A 10 17.42 -5.53 -18.10
N MET A 11 17.22 -4.45 -17.33
CA MET A 11 17.21 -4.51 -15.87
C MET A 11 16.00 -5.30 -15.35
N GLY A 12 14.79 -5.03 -15.88
CA GLY A 12 13.60 -5.79 -15.49
C GLY A 12 13.76 -7.30 -15.78
N LEU A 13 14.34 -7.66 -16.94
CA LEU A 13 14.66 -9.05 -17.26
C LEU A 13 15.68 -9.67 -16.27
N ALA A 14 16.64 -8.89 -15.78
CA ALA A 14 17.60 -9.35 -14.76
C ALA A 14 16.92 -9.61 -13.40
N ASP A 15 15.91 -8.80 -13.05
CA ASP A 15 15.10 -8.95 -11.83
C ASP A 15 14.00 -10.03 -11.96
N GLY A 16 13.88 -10.67 -13.13
CA GLY A 16 12.86 -11.70 -13.40
C GLY A 16 11.47 -11.12 -13.70
N GLU A 17 11.37 -9.81 -13.96
CA GLU A 17 10.15 -9.17 -14.39
C GLU A 17 9.85 -9.50 -15.86
N THR A 18 8.59 -9.83 -16.14
CA THR A 18 8.12 -10.02 -17.52
C THR A 18 7.60 -8.70 -18.07
N SER A 19 8.38 -8.04 -18.91
CA SER A 19 7.94 -6.85 -19.63
C SER A 19 7.25 -7.20 -20.96
N GLY A 20 6.49 -6.26 -21.51
CA GLY A 20 5.79 -6.44 -22.80
C GLY A 20 6.70 -6.42 -24.04
N VAL A 21 8.02 -6.28 -23.86
CA VAL A 21 9.03 -6.28 -24.93
C VAL A 21 9.70 -7.65 -24.96
N SER A 22 9.90 -8.22 -26.14
CA SER A 22 10.47 -9.55 -26.24
C SER A 22 11.96 -9.55 -25.88
N ARG A 23 12.42 -10.61 -25.21
CA ARG A 23 13.83 -10.77 -24.82
C ARG A 23 14.76 -10.67 -26.03
N GLU A 24 14.32 -11.19 -27.17
CA GLU A 24 15.05 -11.17 -28.44
C GLU A 24 15.28 -9.73 -28.94
N GLU A 25 14.33 -8.82 -28.71
CA GLU A 25 14.50 -7.42 -29.08
C GLU A 25 15.62 -6.79 -28.26
N VAL A 26 15.61 -6.98 -26.93
CA VAL A 26 16.65 -6.49 -26.01
C VAL A 26 18.02 -7.06 -26.41
N GLU A 27 18.11 -8.37 -26.62
CA GLU A 27 19.35 -9.04 -27.03
C GLU A 27 19.91 -8.51 -28.36
N ARG A 28 19.04 -8.23 -29.35
CA ARG A 28 19.44 -7.62 -30.62
C ARG A 28 20.06 -6.23 -30.42
N HIS A 29 19.45 -5.38 -29.60
CA HIS A 29 20.04 -4.05 -29.32
C HIS A 29 21.36 -4.16 -28.58
N LEU A 30 21.49 -5.08 -27.63
CA LEU A 30 22.76 -5.32 -26.93
C LEU A 30 23.85 -5.87 -27.87
N ALA A 31 23.48 -6.63 -28.90
CA ALA A 31 24.43 -7.05 -29.93
C ALA A 31 25.01 -5.86 -30.72
N GLU A 32 24.18 -4.85 -30.98
CA GLU A 32 24.50 -3.68 -31.82
C GLU A 32 25.07 -2.48 -31.04
N CYS A 33 24.78 -2.36 -29.74
CA CYS A 33 25.14 -1.21 -28.91
C CYS A 33 26.17 -1.59 -27.83
N SER A 34 27.44 -1.23 -28.02
CA SER A 34 28.50 -1.47 -27.02
C SER A 34 28.29 -0.70 -25.73
N ALA A 35 27.84 0.56 -25.80
CA ALA A 35 27.61 1.41 -24.63
C ALA A 35 26.58 0.81 -23.66
N CYS A 36 25.46 0.28 -24.18
CA CYS A 36 24.45 -0.38 -23.35
C CYS A 36 24.97 -1.67 -22.72
N ARG A 37 25.82 -2.44 -23.41
CA ARG A 37 26.47 -3.62 -22.83
C ARG A 37 27.40 -3.26 -21.68
N GLU A 38 28.25 -2.25 -21.86
CA GLU A 38 29.18 -1.80 -20.82
C GLU A 38 28.45 -1.28 -19.58
N GLU A 39 27.35 -0.55 -19.78
CA GLU A 39 26.51 -0.08 -18.67
C GLU A 39 25.88 -1.25 -17.90
N LEU A 40 25.31 -2.24 -18.60
CA LEU A 40 24.73 -3.42 -17.94
C LEU A 40 25.79 -4.26 -17.22
N VAL A 41 26.99 -4.40 -17.76
CA VAL A 41 28.10 -5.06 -17.08
C VAL A 41 28.46 -4.34 -15.78
N THR A 42 28.43 -3.02 -15.79
CA THR A 42 28.69 -2.18 -14.61
C THR A 42 27.61 -2.37 -13.55
N LEU A 43 26.33 -2.32 -13.95
CA LEU A 43 25.20 -2.55 -13.04
C LEU A 43 25.24 -3.97 -12.45
N ALA A 44 25.51 -4.99 -13.26
CA ALA A 44 25.67 -6.37 -12.79
C ALA A 44 26.89 -6.56 -11.87
N ALA A 45 27.92 -5.71 -11.97
CA ALA A 45 29.03 -5.71 -11.02
C ALA A 45 28.60 -5.13 -9.67
N ILE A 46 27.81 -4.05 -9.66
CA ILE A 46 27.24 -3.46 -8.43
C ILE A 46 26.33 -4.47 -7.74
N ASP A 47 25.46 -5.15 -8.48
CA ASP A 47 24.57 -6.17 -7.92
C ASP A 47 25.35 -7.33 -7.28
N ARG A 48 26.41 -7.81 -7.93
CA ARG A 48 27.30 -8.83 -7.34
C ARG A 48 27.98 -8.36 -6.06
N ILE A 49 28.42 -7.11 -6.02
CA ILE A 49 28.99 -6.50 -4.81
C ILE A 49 27.91 -6.47 -3.71
N TRP A 50 26.70 -6.02 -4.03
CA TRP A 50 25.57 -5.98 -3.11
C TRP A 50 25.18 -7.35 -2.57
N GLY A 51 25.11 -8.36 -3.43
CA GLY A 51 24.81 -9.75 -3.08
C GLY A 51 25.90 -10.40 -2.22
N SER A 52 27.14 -9.90 -2.27
CA SER A 52 28.22 -10.38 -1.40
C SER A 52 28.09 -9.93 0.06
N PHE A 53 27.31 -8.88 0.32
CA PHE A 53 27.07 -8.43 1.69
C PHE A 53 26.11 -9.38 2.40
N THR A 54 26.62 -10.07 3.41
CA THR A 54 25.78 -10.80 4.35
C THR A 54 25.09 -9.78 5.26
N ARG A 55 23.87 -9.38 4.91
CA ARG A 55 23.06 -8.52 5.75
C ARG A 55 22.68 -9.30 7.00
N ARG A 56 23.15 -8.86 8.18
CA ARG A 56 22.59 -9.36 9.45
C ARG A 56 21.12 -8.98 9.46
N ARG A 57 20.25 -9.97 9.29
CA ARG A 57 18.82 -9.78 9.50
C ARG A 57 18.61 -9.73 11.01
N PRO A 58 18.24 -8.58 11.59
CA PRO A 58 17.92 -8.54 13.01
C PRO A 58 16.73 -9.47 13.26
N ASP A 59 16.83 -10.31 14.29
CA ASP A 59 15.72 -11.13 14.77
C ASP A 59 14.78 -10.25 15.60
N VAL A 60 14.16 -9.28 14.92
CA VAL A 60 13.22 -8.35 15.52
C VAL A 60 11.90 -8.52 14.79
N ASP A 61 10.87 -8.87 15.55
CA ASP A 61 9.51 -8.91 15.04
C ASP A 61 8.96 -7.48 14.86
N LEU A 62 9.08 -6.98 13.63
CA LEU A 62 8.50 -5.70 13.24
C LEU A 62 6.98 -5.80 13.02
N TRP A 63 6.43 -7.02 12.84
CA TRP A 63 5.03 -7.22 12.49
C TRP A 63 4.11 -6.78 13.63
N ALA A 64 4.43 -7.10 14.88
CA ALA A 64 3.67 -6.64 16.04
C ALA A 64 3.59 -5.09 16.13
N GLY A 65 4.62 -4.38 15.64
CA GLY A 65 4.60 -2.92 15.53
C GLY A 65 3.66 -2.42 14.43
N VAL A 66 3.73 -3.04 13.25
CA VAL A 66 2.88 -2.73 12.09
C VAL A 66 1.41 -3.04 12.38
N GLU A 67 1.13 -4.21 12.93
CA GLU A 67 -0.21 -4.66 13.28
C GLU A 67 -0.88 -3.71 14.26
N ARG A 68 -0.18 -3.27 15.32
CA ARG A 68 -0.74 -2.29 16.27
C ARG A 68 -1.12 -0.97 15.60
N ARG A 69 -0.30 -0.49 14.66
CA ARG A 69 -0.58 0.74 13.90
C ARG A 69 -1.79 0.55 12.99
N LEU A 70 -1.87 -0.56 12.24
CA LEU A 70 -3.00 -0.86 11.36
C LEU A 70 -4.30 -1.11 12.14
N ALA A 71 -4.25 -1.94 13.17
CA ALA A 71 -5.41 -2.30 13.99
C ALA A 71 -6.01 -1.08 14.69
N SER A 72 -5.20 -0.11 15.12
CA SER A 72 -5.72 1.11 15.76
C SER A 72 -6.63 1.93 14.83
N ARG A 73 -6.34 1.93 13.52
CA ARG A 73 -7.08 2.70 12.53
C ARG A 73 -8.36 1.99 12.11
N TRP A 74 -8.29 0.68 11.88
CA TRP A 74 -9.45 -0.09 11.42
C TRP A 74 -10.42 -0.49 12.54
N ARG A 75 -9.92 -0.73 13.75
CA ARG A 75 -10.75 -1.24 14.85
C ARG A 75 -11.86 -0.25 15.22
N ARG A 76 -11.57 1.06 15.24
CA ARG A 76 -12.56 2.08 15.64
C ARG A 76 -13.75 2.17 14.69
N TRP A 77 -13.55 2.13 13.37
CA TRP A 77 -14.67 2.18 12.43
C TRP A 77 -15.43 0.86 12.37
N LEU A 78 -14.75 -0.29 12.48
CA LEU A 78 -15.41 -1.59 12.53
C LEU A 78 -16.30 -1.72 13.78
N THR A 79 -15.84 -1.23 14.94
CA THR A 79 -16.66 -1.22 16.16
C THR A 79 -17.87 -0.28 16.00
N ALA A 80 -17.68 0.91 15.44
CA ALA A 80 -18.79 1.84 15.18
C ALA A 80 -19.81 1.25 14.21
N LEU A 81 -19.36 0.65 13.11
CA LEU A 81 -20.21 -0.03 12.13
C LEU A 81 -20.98 -1.20 12.78
N GLY A 82 -20.30 -2.01 13.59
CA GLY A 82 -20.93 -3.10 14.33
C GLY A 82 -22.05 -2.62 15.26
N ILE A 83 -21.81 -1.52 16.01
CA ILE A 83 -22.83 -0.91 16.89
C ILE A 83 -24.03 -0.43 16.07
N VAL A 84 -23.80 0.25 14.94
CA VAL A 84 -24.88 0.72 14.06
C VAL A 84 -25.71 -0.44 13.52
N LEU A 85 -25.07 -1.50 13.02
CA LEU A 85 -25.77 -2.68 12.48
C LEU A 85 -26.58 -3.42 13.55
N VAL A 86 -26.02 -3.59 14.75
CA VAL A 86 -26.73 -4.20 15.88
C VAL A 86 -27.91 -3.33 16.31
N SER A 87 -27.73 -2.01 16.38
CA SER A 87 -28.80 -1.08 16.76
C SER A 87 -29.95 -1.12 15.75
N PHE A 88 -29.63 -1.11 14.45
CA PHE A 88 -30.61 -1.27 13.38
C PHE A 88 -31.38 -2.59 13.52
N ARG A 89 -30.68 -3.70 13.77
CA ARG A 89 -31.31 -5.02 13.92
C ARG A 89 -32.18 -5.13 15.17
N CYS A 90 -31.81 -4.47 16.26
CA CYS A 90 -32.64 -4.39 17.46
C CYS A 90 -33.94 -3.60 17.21
N ILE A 91 -33.88 -2.52 16.43
CA ILE A 91 -35.06 -1.73 16.07
C ILE A 91 -36.06 -2.57 15.26
N GLU A 92 -35.58 -3.39 14.30
CA GLU A 92 -36.46 -4.30 13.54
C GLU A 92 -37.13 -5.38 14.40
N LEU A 93 -36.51 -5.77 15.53
CA LEU A 93 -37.01 -6.87 16.36
C LEU A 93 -38.15 -6.44 17.30
N PHE A 94 -38.36 -5.14 17.52
CA PHE A 94 -39.41 -4.59 18.39
C PHE A 94 -40.42 -3.74 17.58
N PRO A 95 -41.32 -4.38 16.80
CA PRO A 95 -42.25 -3.71 15.89
C PRO A 95 -43.43 -3.00 16.57
N ASP A 96 -43.66 -3.23 17.88
CA ASP A 96 -44.84 -2.71 18.59
C ASP A 96 -44.62 -1.33 19.24
N TRP A 97 -43.49 -0.68 18.98
CA TRP A 97 -43.29 0.71 19.40
C TRP A 97 -43.96 1.66 18.40
N GLU A 98 -45.09 2.27 18.79
CA GLU A 98 -45.74 3.38 18.08
C GLU A 98 -44.89 4.68 18.15
N LEU A 99 -43.63 4.58 17.76
CA LEU A 99 -42.71 5.69 17.61
C LEU A 99 -42.70 6.02 16.12
N GLY A 100 -43.46 7.06 15.74
CA GLY A 100 -43.59 7.55 14.36
C GLY A 100 -42.26 7.98 13.71
N LEU A 101 -42.17 9.21 13.20
CA LEU A 101 -41.00 9.74 12.45
C LEU A 101 -39.62 9.55 13.11
N TRP A 102 -39.58 9.21 14.40
CA TRP A 102 -38.37 8.99 15.19
C TRP A 102 -37.63 7.68 14.91
N THR A 103 -38.31 6.62 14.44
CA THR A 103 -37.64 5.35 14.09
C THR A 103 -36.72 5.49 12.88
N GLU A 104 -37.02 6.40 11.96
CA GLU A 104 -36.17 6.71 10.78
C GLU A 104 -35.02 7.66 11.14
N LEU A 105 -35.26 8.64 12.01
CA LEU A 105 -34.31 9.71 12.30
C LEU A 105 -33.21 9.30 13.29
N VAL A 106 -33.51 8.43 14.26
CA VAL A 106 -32.54 8.00 15.28
C VAL A 106 -31.33 7.26 14.69
N PRO A 107 -31.48 6.25 13.81
CA PRO A 107 -30.31 5.59 13.21
C PRO A 107 -29.53 6.54 12.30
N LEU A 108 -30.20 7.41 11.54
CA LEU A 108 -29.54 8.42 10.70
C LEU A 108 -28.72 9.40 11.55
N ALA A 109 -29.30 9.93 12.62
CA ALA A 109 -28.63 10.84 13.55
C ALA A 109 -27.48 10.14 14.31
N ALA A 110 -27.62 8.86 14.64
CA ALA A 110 -26.55 8.07 15.25
C ALA A 110 -25.35 7.88 14.29
N VAL A 111 -25.61 7.62 13.01
CA VAL A 111 -24.56 7.54 11.98
C VAL A 111 -23.87 8.90 11.81
N VAL A 112 -24.63 9.98 11.68
CA VAL A 112 -24.09 11.34 11.56
C VAL A 112 -23.30 11.76 12.81
N GLY A 113 -23.83 11.47 14.00
CA GLY A 113 -23.17 11.75 15.28
C GLY A 113 -21.88 10.95 15.45
N ALA A 114 -21.86 9.67 15.06
CA ALA A 114 -20.65 8.86 15.03
C ALA A 114 -19.61 9.46 14.08
N PHE A 115 -20.03 9.96 12.92
CA PHE A 115 -19.15 10.59 11.94
C PHE A 115 -18.52 11.89 12.48
N ILE A 116 -19.31 12.72 13.16
CA ILE A 116 -18.85 13.98 13.77
C ILE A 116 -17.92 13.72 14.97
N ILE A 117 -18.29 12.82 15.88
CA ILE A 117 -17.51 12.52 17.10
C ILE A 117 -16.17 11.86 16.76
N LEU A 118 -16.15 10.98 15.76
CA LEU A 118 -14.93 10.24 15.40
C LEU A 118 -13.96 11.04 14.51
N ARG A 119 -14.30 12.29 14.10
CA ARG A 119 -13.51 13.12 13.16
C ARG A 119 -12.93 12.31 11.99
N LEU A 120 -13.73 11.39 11.44
CA LEU A 120 -13.32 10.50 10.35
C LEU A 120 -13.23 11.33 9.07
N ASN A 121 -12.02 11.76 8.71
CA ASN A 121 -11.71 12.31 7.40
C ASN A 121 -11.13 11.17 6.54
N PRO A 122 -11.96 10.39 5.81
CA PRO A 122 -11.49 9.22 5.07
C PRO A 122 -10.53 9.56 3.92
N PHE A 123 -10.34 10.85 3.59
CA PHE A 123 -9.51 11.32 2.49
C PHE A 123 -8.19 12.00 2.91
N GLN A 124 -7.84 12.05 4.20
CA GLN A 124 -6.50 12.51 4.58
C GLN A 124 -5.48 11.39 4.38
N ILE A 125 -5.05 11.21 3.13
CA ILE A 125 -3.78 10.57 2.81
C ILE A 125 -2.72 11.56 3.29
N SER A 126 -2.16 11.33 4.49
CA SER A 126 -0.97 12.05 4.95
C SER A 126 0.21 11.63 4.08
N THR A 127 0.34 12.24 2.90
CA THR A 127 1.60 12.30 2.15
C THR A 127 2.53 13.26 2.87
N ASP A 128 2.92 12.91 4.09
CA ASP A 128 4.09 13.52 4.72
C ASP A 128 5.12 12.39 4.87
N LEU A 129 5.67 12.02 3.72
CA LEU A 129 6.89 11.22 3.65
C LEU A 129 8.01 12.19 4.02
N GLN A 130 8.23 12.38 5.32
CA GLN A 130 9.40 13.07 5.82
C GLN A 130 10.63 12.24 5.43
N LEU A 131 11.19 12.56 4.27
CA LEU A 131 12.57 12.21 3.93
C LEU A 131 13.44 13.03 4.86
N SER A 132 13.78 12.45 6.01
CA SER A 132 14.84 12.94 6.87
C SER A 132 16.10 13.05 6.02
N GLN A 133 16.41 14.26 5.56
CA GLN A 133 17.74 14.62 5.09
C GLN A 133 18.66 14.60 6.31
N GLU A 134 19.14 13.42 6.67
CA GLU A 134 20.36 13.25 7.44
C GLU A 134 21.51 13.05 6.44
N GLU A 135 22.08 14.16 5.97
CA GLU A 135 23.51 14.21 5.63
C GLU A 135 24.04 15.54 6.16
N GLN A 136 24.62 15.47 7.36
CA GLN A 136 25.65 16.38 7.86
C GLN A 136 27.01 15.90 7.39
#